data_AF-A0A1R1LAE0-F1
#
_entry.id   AF-A0A1R1LAE0-F1
#
_cell.length_a   1.000
_cell.length_b   1.000
_cell.length_c   1.000
_cell.angle_alpha   90.00
_cell.angle_beta   90.00
_cell.angle_gamma   90.00
#
_symmetry.space_group_name_H-M   'P 1'
#
loop_
_entity.id
_entity.type
_entity.pdbx_description
1 polymer ?
#
loop_
_entity_poly.entity_id
_entity_poly.type
_entity_poly.pdbx_seq_one_letter_code
_entity_poly.pdbx_strand_id
1 'polypeptide(L)'
;LALLGELWPLVSMRLNFFTPTKKPTGYATTADGRRKRLYDTPRTPWQRVLASGLLSAQQVRAVQTRIEGVNPADLTRRINQIQLRLIDLSRDRTEAMTASRHLDMASLEPSIRRLQTTR
;
A
#
# COMPACT_ATOMS: atom_id res chain seq x y z
N LEU A 1 10.81 17.62 0.48
CA LEU A 1 10.53 16.68 1.60
C LEU A 1 9.25 17.02 2.39
N ALA A 2 8.85 18.30 2.52
CA ALA A 2 7.66 18.70 3.28
C ALA A 2 6.36 17.94 2.92
N LEU A 3 6.00 17.83 1.63
CA LEU A 3 4.79 17.12 1.20
C LEU A 3 4.78 15.62 1.54
N LEU A 4 5.93 14.96 1.51
CA LEU A 4 6.04 13.56 1.97
C LEU A 4 5.84 13.47 3.49
N GLY A 5 6.36 14.45 4.23
CA GLY A 5 6.12 14.58 5.67
C GLY A 5 4.65 14.83 6.02
N GLU A 6 3.91 15.57 5.19
CA GLU A 6 2.47 15.78 5.34
C GLU A 6 1.64 14.54 4.95
N LEU A 7 2.09 13.78 3.94
CA LEU A 7 1.38 12.60 3.45
C LEU A 7 1.37 11.47 4.48
N TRP A 8 2.52 11.21 5.11
CA TRP A 8 2.69 10.02 5.96
C TRP A 8 1.71 9.93 7.13
N PRO A 9 1.50 10.99 7.95
CA PRO A 9 0.53 10.95 9.04
C PRO A 9 -0.89 10.63 8.58
N LEU A 10 -1.29 11.13 7.40
CA LEU A 10 -2.62 10.89 6.84
C LEU A 10 -2.79 9.44 6.39
N VAL A 11 -1.80 8.91 5.66
CA VAL A 11 -1.79 7.52 5.22
C VAL A 11 -1.76 6.56 6.42
N SER A 12 -0.90 6.83 7.40
CA SER A 12 -0.83 6.07 8.65
C SER A 12 -2.17 6.06 9.38
N MET A 13 -2.84 7.21 9.49
CA MET A 13 -4.15 7.29 10.11
C MET A 13 -5.20 6.47 9.34
N ARG A 14 -5.23 6.58 8.01
CA ARG A 14 -6.19 5.84 7.17
C ARG A 14 -6.00 4.33 7.30
N LEU A 15 -4.75 3.85 7.21
CA LEU A 15 -4.45 2.42 7.22
C LEU A 15 -4.65 1.79 8.60
N ASN A 16 -4.30 2.50 9.68
CA ASN A 16 -4.36 1.93 11.02
C ASN A 16 -5.77 1.95 11.62
N PHE A 17 -6.56 2.98 11.33
CA PHE A 17 -7.84 3.20 12.02
C PHE A 17 -9.07 2.94 11.14
N PHE A 18 -8.96 3.13 9.82
CA PHE A 18 -10.13 3.16 8.92
C PHE A 18 -10.09 2.14 7.79
N THR A 19 -9.04 1.33 7.67
CA THR A 19 -8.90 0.32 6.61
C THR A 19 -8.98 -1.09 7.18
N PRO A 20 -10.09 -1.81 7.01
CA PRO A 20 -10.19 -3.21 7.40
C PRO A 20 -9.24 -4.08 6.58
N THR A 21 -8.53 -5.00 7.25
CA THR A 21 -7.65 -5.95 6.59
C THR A 21 -7.99 -7.38 7.03
N LYS A 22 -7.84 -8.32 6.10
CA LYS A 22 -7.92 -9.77 6.38
C LYS A 22 -6.54 -10.28 6.77
N LYS A 23 -6.49 -11.16 7.75
CA LYS A 23 -5.26 -11.88 8.15
C LYS A 23 -5.47 -13.38 7.96
N PRO A 24 -4.44 -14.10 7.49
CA PRO A 24 -4.51 -15.55 7.38
C PRO A 24 -4.64 -16.17 8.77
N THR A 25 -5.63 -17.05 8.95
CA THR A 25 -5.87 -17.77 10.21
C THR A 25 -5.52 -19.25 10.12
N GLY A 26 -5.36 -19.77 8.90
CA GLY A 26 -5.04 -21.18 8.70
C GLY A 26 -5.08 -21.57 7.23
N TYR A 27 -5.17 -22.87 7.01
CA TYR A 27 -5.24 -23.46 5.68
C TYR A 27 -6.27 -24.58 5.68
N ALA A 28 -6.99 -24.70 4.56
CA ALA A 28 -7.84 -25.83 4.22
C ALA A 28 -7.27 -26.53 2.98
N THR A 29 -7.83 -27.70 2.67
CA THR A 29 -7.54 -28.44 1.44
C THR A 29 -8.76 -28.35 0.51
N THR A 30 -8.53 -28.06 -0.76
CA THR A 30 -9.59 -28.07 -1.79
C THR A 30 -9.95 -29.51 -2.18
N ALA A 31 -11.07 -29.69 -2.90
CA ALA A 31 -11.46 -31.01 -3.40
C ALA A 31 -10.35 -31.70 -4.21
N ASP A 32 -9.60 -30.93 -5.02
CA ASP A 32 -8.46 -31.42 -5.82
C ASP A 32 -7.14 -31.57 -5.01
N GLY A 33 -7.19 -31.55 -3.67
CA GLY A 33 -6.01 -31.73 -2.81
C GLY A 33 -5.09 -30.51 -2.66
N ARG A 34 -5.43 -29.35 -3.24
CA ARG A 34 -4.59 -28.14 -3.16
C ARG A 34 -4.79 -27.40 -1.85
N ARG A 35 -3.72 -26.79 -1.34
CA ARG A 35 -3.76 -25.98 -0.12
C ARG A 35 -4.41 -24.60 -0.40
N LYS A 36 -5.46 -24.27 0.35
CA LYS A 36 -6.17 -22.98 0.28
C LYS A 36 -6.01 -22.22 1.59
N ARG A 37 -5.64 -20.93 1.52
CA ARG A 37 -5.50 -20.07 2.70
C ARG A 37 -6.88 -19.63 3.22
N LEU A 38 -7.08 -19.76 4.53
CA LEU A 38 -8.26 -19.27 5.22
C LEU A 38 -7.96 -17.91 5.85
N TYR A 39 -8.95 -17.02 5.83
CA TYR A 39 -8.83 -15.66 6.33
C TYR A 39 -9.89 -15.37 7.37
N ASP A 40 -9.57 -14.46 8.29
CA ASP A 40 -10.57 -13.95 9.23
C ASP A 40 -11.53 -12.94 8.61
N THR A 41 -12.55 -12.61 9.39
CA THR A 41 -13.40 -11.44 9.14
C THR A 41 -12.53 -10.18 9.17
N PRO A 42 -12.65 -9.30 8.15
CA PRO A 42 -11.89 -8.06 8.09
C PRO A 42 -12.05 -7.22 9.36
N ARG A 43 -10.91 -6.78 9.91
CA ARG A 43 -10.85 -5.85 11.05
C ARG A 43 -9.74 -4.83 10.82
N THR A 44 -9.94 -3.61 11.31
CA THR A 44 -8.89 -2.58 11.25
C THR A 44 -7.73 -2.96 12.19
N PRO A 45 -6.48 -2.54 11.91
CA PRO A 45 -5.38 -2.73 12.84
C PRO A 45 -5.70 -2.24 14.26
N TRP A 46 -6.39 -1.10 14.38
CA TRP A 46 -6.86 -0.58 15.67
C TRP A 46 -7.79 -1.55 16.41
N GLN A 47 -8.79 -2.12 15.74
CA GLN A 47 -9.67 -3.13 16.35
C GLN A 47 -8.90 -4.37 16.83
N ARG A 48 -7.83 -4.75 16.14
CA ARG A 48 -6.97 -5.88 16.55
C ARG A 48 -6.14 -5.55 17.79
N VAL A 49 -5.60 -4.33 17.88
CA VAL A 49 -4.88 -3.85 19.07
C VAL A 49 -5.82 -3.73 20.27
N LEU A 50 -7.05 -3.27 20.07
CA LEU A 50 -8.07 -3.28 21.13
C LEU A 50 -8.35 -4.69 21.65
N ALA A 51 -8.50 -5.65 20.73
CA ALA A 51 -8.79 -7.04 21.07
C ALA A 51 -7.62 -7.77 21.75
N SER A 52 -6.38 -7.27 21.65
CA SER A 52 -5.23 -7.90 22.30
C SER A 52 -5.12 -7.59 23.80
N GLY A 53 -5.85 -6.59 24.30
CA GLY A 53 -5.84 -6.21 25.72
C GLY A 53 -4.51 -5.61 26.20
N LEU A 54 -3.59 -5.27 25.30
CA LEU A 54 -2.25 -4.76 25.66
C LEU A 54 -2.24 -3.29 26.10
N LEU A 55 -3.32 -2.55 25.82
CA LEU A 55 -3.40 -1.11 26.10
C LEU A 55 -4.15 -0.84 27.42
N SER A 56 -3.67 0.14 28.18
CA SER A 56 -4.40 0.66 29.32
C SER A 56 -5.66 1.42 28.87
N ALA A 57 -6.64 1.55 29.77
CA ALA A 57 -7.86 2.31 29.48
C ALA A 57 -7.56 3.77 29.11
N GLN A 58 -6.50 4.37 29.67
CA GLN A 58 -6.05 5.72 29.32
C GLN A 58 -5.51 5.80 27.89
N GLN A 59 -4.69 4.82 27.47
CA GLN A 59 -4.16 4.76 26.11
C GLN A 59 -5.29 4.57 25.08
N VAL A 60 -6.27 3.71 25.39
CA VAL A 60 -7.44 3.50 24.53
C VAL A 60 -8.23 4.80 24.35
N ARG A 61 -8.54 5.50 25.45
CA ARG A 61 -9.26 6.79 25.39
C ARG A 61 -8.49 7.84 24.59
N ALA A 62 -7.19 7.98 24.82
CA ALA A 62 -6.37 8.96 24.10
C ALA A 62 -6.39 8.73 22.58
N VAL A 63 -6.34 7.46 22.14
CA VAL A 63 -6.43 7.12 20.71
C VAL A 63 -7.85 7.34 20.18
N GLN A 64 -8.89 6.96 20.93
CA GLN A 64 -10.28 7.18 20.54
C GLN A 64 -10.59 8.67 20.34
N THR A 65 -10.22 9.52 21.30
CA THR A 65 -10.37 10.99 21.19
C THR A 65 -9.64 11.55 19.98
N ARG A 66 -8.45 11.01 19.65
CA ARG A 66 -7.69 11.46 18.47
C ARG A 66 -8.39 11.14 17.14
N ILE A 67 -9.08 10.00 17.05
CA ILE A 67 -9.70 9.54 15.80
C ILE A 67 -11.19 9.92 15.70
N GLU A 68 -11.77 10.40 16.79
CA GLU A 68 -13.14 10.87 16.85
C GLU A 68 -13.37 12.01 15.86
N GLY A 69 -14.51 11.97 15.15
CA GLY A 69 -14.87 12.99 14.15
C GLY A 69 -14.07 12.95 12.84
N VAL A 70 -13.07 12.07 12.69
CA VAL A 70 -12.31 11.95 11.44
C VAL A 70 -13.18 11.32 10.35
N ASN A 71 -13.44 12.07 9.28
CA ASN A 71 -14.12 11.56 8.09
C ASN A 71 -13.13 10.81 7.16
N PRO A 72 -13.28 9.49 6.95
CA PRO A 72 -12.38 8.72 6.09
C PRO A 72 -12.38 9.17 4.62
N ALA A 73 -13.49 9.74 4.15
CA ALA A 73 -13.60 10.24 2.78
C ALA A 73 -12.73 11.50 2.60
N ASP A 74 -12.80 12.46 3.53
CA ASP A 74 -11.97 13.66 3.51
C ASP A 74 -10.49 13.33 3.66
N LEU A 75 -10.18 12.37 4.53
CA LEU A 75 -8.83 11.85 4.68
C LEU A 75 -8.28 11.30 3.35
N THR A 76 -9.10 10.53 2.63
CA THR A 76 -8.73 9.98 1.31
C THR A 76 -8.55 11.09 0.27
N ARG A 77 -9.45 12.08 0.23
CA ARG A 77 -9.32 13.24 -0.69
C ARG A 77 -8.01 13.98 -0.47
N ARG A 78 -7.64 14.25 0.78
CA ARG A 78 -6.40 14.96 1.13
C ARG A 78 -5.15 14.16 0.77
N ILE A 79 -5.16 12.84 1.01
CA ILE A 79 -4.09 11.93 0.58
C ILE A 79 -3.89 12.02 -0.94
N ASN A 80 -4.98 11.89 -1.71
CA ASN A 80 -4.93 11.92 -3.17
C ASN A 80 -4.40 13.27 -3.69
N GLN A 81 -4.83 14.39 -3.11
CA GLN A 81 -4.35 15.72 -3.48
C GLN A 81 -2.84 15.85 -3.29
N ILE A 82 -2.29 15.38 -2.17
CA ILE A 82 -0.85 15.43 -1.91
C ILE A 82 -0.09 14.50 -2.86
N GLN A 83 -0.62 13.30 -3.13
CA GLN A 83 -0.02 12.37 -4.08
C GLN A 83 0.04 12.94 -5.50
N LEU A 84 -1.03 13.59 -5.98
CA LEU A 84 -1.03 14.26 -7.29
C LEU A 84 0.04 15.35 -7.36
N ARG A 85 0.16 16.21 -6.34
CA ARG A 85 1.22 17.22 -6.28
C ARG A 85 2.62 16.61 -6.30
N LEU A 86 2.83 15.51 -5.57
CA LEU A 86 4.11 14.80 -5.57
C LEU A 86 4.44 14.21 -6.95
N ILE A 87 3.45 13.64 -7.64
CA ILE A 87 3.61 13.12 -9.00
C ILE A 87 4.03 14.26 -9.94
N ASP A 88 3.32 15.39 -9.90
CA ASP A 88 3.62 16.55 -10.75
C ASP A 88 5.04 17.08 -10.51
N LEU A 89 5.46 17.21 -9.24
CA LEU A 89 6.82 17.64 -8.91
C LEU A 89 7.91 16.64 -9.36
N SER A 90 7.57 15.37 -9.52
CA SER A 90 8.51 14.33 -9.93
C SER A 90 8.56 14.11 -11.45
N ARG A 91 7.62 14.68 -12.20
CA ARG A 91 7.39 14.42 -13.63
C ARG A 91 8.67 14.49 -14.47
N ASP A 92 9.29 15.67 -14.52
CA ASP A 92 10.45 15.92 -15.39
C ASP A 92 11.63 15.01 -15.04
N ARG A 93 11.81 14.73 -13.74
CA ARG A 93 12.85 13.80 -13.26
C ARG A 93 12.57 12.37 -13.71
N THR A 94 11.34 11.92 -13.61
CA THR A 94 10.92 10.59 -14.03
C THR A 94 11.01 10.44 -15.55
N GLU A 95 10.64 11.46 -16.31
CA GLU A 95 10.79 11.51 -17.77
C GLU A 95 12.25 11.45 -18.19
N ALA A 96 13.12 12.26 -17.57
CA ALA A 96 14.57 12.22 -17.82
C ALA A 96 15.16 10.84 -17.48
N MET A 97 14.82 10.25 -16.32
CA MET A 97 15.26 8.91 -15.95
C MET A 97 14.77 7.82 -16.91
N THR A 98 13.56 7.97 -17.45
CA THR A 98 12.97 7.02 -18.41
C THR A 98 13.68 7.13 -19.76
N ALA A 99 13.95 8.36 -20.22
CA ALA A 99 14.73 8.60 -21.42
C ALA A 99 16.15 8.02 -21.31
N SER A 100 16.81 8.16 -20.16
CA SER A 100 18.12 7.55 -19.89
C SER A 100 18.07 6.03 -19.73
N ARG A 101 16.89 5.44 -19.48
CA ARG A 101 16.65 3.99 -19.33
C ARG A 101 16.26 3.29 -20.63
N HIS A 102 16.19 3.99 -21.76
CA HIS A 102 15.90 3.35 -23.04
C HIS A 102 16.78 2.11 -23.23
N LEU A 103 16.13 1.01 -23.62
CA LEU A 103 16.81 -0.24 -23.92
C LEU A 103 17.90 0.07 -24.94
N ASP A 104 19.14 -0.32 -24.62
CA ASP A 104 20.20 -0.31 -25.61
C ASP A 104 19.84 -1.33 -26.68
N MET A 105 19.26 -0.86 -27.77
CA MET A 105 18.83 -1.71 -28.88
C MET A 105 20.03 -2.46 -29.49
N ALA A 106 21.23 -1.88 -29.42
CA ALA A 106 22.45 -2.57 -29.86
C ALA A 106 22.81 -3.72 -28.91
N SER A 107 22.60 -3.58 -27.60
CA SER A 107 22.75 -4.68 -26.62
C SER A 107 21.76 -5.83 -26.86
N LEU A 108 20.59 -5.54 -27.43
CA LEU A 108 19.53 -6.53 -27.69
C LEU A 108 19.65 -7.25 -29.04
N GLU A 109 20.40 -6.69 -30.00
CA GLU A 109 20.57 -7.26 -31.35
C GLU A 109 21.02 -8.74 -31.37
N PRO A 110 21.99 -9.20 -30.55
CA PRO A 110 22.39 -10.60 -30.56
C PRO A 110 21.28 -11.56 -30.12
N SER A 111 20.40 -11.12 -29.24
CA SER A 111 19.25 -11.90 -28.77
C SER A 111 18.11 -11.92 -29.78
N ILE A 112 17.86 -10.79 -30.45
CA ILE A 112 16.89 -10.69 -31.56
C ILE A 112 17.30 -11.60 -32.71
N ARG A 113 18.57 -11.56 -33.12
CA ARG A 113 19.10 -12.43 -34.20
C ARG A 113 18.93 -13.91 -33.87
N ARG A 114 19.23 -14.34 -32.63
CA ARG A 114 19.04 -15.74 -32.19
C ARG A 114 17.60 -16.23 -32.30
N LEU A 115 16.62 -15.36 -32.05
CA LEU A 115 15.20 -15.69 -32.19
C LEU A 115 14.74 -15.72 -33.65
N GLN A 116 15.41 -14.98 -34.54
CA GLN A 116 15.09 -14.93 -35.98
C GLN A 116 15.71 -16.08 -36.78
N THR A 117 16.83 -16.66 -36.34
CA THR A 117 17.50 -17.79 -37.01
C THR A 117 16.93 -19.17 -36.67
N THR A 118 15.92 -19.25 -35.79
CA THR A 118 15.20 -20.52 -35.55
C THR A 118 14.02 -20.64 -36.52
N ARG A 119 14.31 -20.99 -37.77
CA ARG A 119 13.35 -21.50 -38.75
C ARG A 119 14.00 -22.59 -39.60
#